data_AF-A0A951KMB7-F1
#
_entry.id   AF-A0A951KMB7-F1
#
_cell.length_a   1.000
_cell.length_b   1.000
_cell.length_c   1.000
_cell.angle_alpha   90.00
_cell.angle_beta   90.00
_cell.angle_gamma   90.00
#
_symmetry.space_group_name_H-M   'P 1'
#
loop_
_entity.id
_entity.type
_entity.pdbx_description
1 polymer ?
#
loop_
_entity_poly.entity_id
_entity_poly.type
_entity_poly.pdbx_seq_one_letter_code
_entity_poly.pdbx_strand_id
1 'polypeptide(L)'
;ARYDSENVSGGLASGEIVMAQAWNGAAALARSENPDIEWVVPKEGGVIWQDNLAIPSDAPEPYTAHVFINNVLDGKIGARITDFTYYLTPNKAAESLVSEEVRQLQYYPDDAMRKRLEYIERKGDPALYSDIWTEVKGQ
;
A
#
# COMPACT_ATOMS: atom_id res chain seq x y z
N ALA A 1 -13.67 2.37 -17.93
CA ALA A 1 -12.78 2.14 -16.77
C ALA A 1 -11.36 2.10 -17.27
N ARG A 2 -10.42 2.77 -16.59
CA ARG A 2 -8.99 2.78 -16.90
C ARG A 2 -8.27 2.02 -15.80
N TYR A 3 -7.24 1.26 -16.15
CA TYR A 3 -6.27 0.76 -15.17
C TYR A 3 -5.15 1.79 -15.02
N ASP A 4 -4.84 2.12 -13.78
CA ASP A 4 -3.71 2.98 -13.42
C ASP A 4 -3.18 2.51 -12.06
N SER A 5 -1.89 2.20 -12.00
CA SER A 5 -1.22 1.80 -10.77
C SER A 5 -0.09 2.76 -10.38
N GLU A 6 -0.05 3.93 -11.01
CA GLU A 6 1.00 4.95 -10.82
C GLU A 6 0.43 6.23 -10.20
N ASN A 7 -0.67 6.77 -10.75
CA ASN A 7 -1.16 8.12 -10.38
C ASN A 7 -2.66 8.19 -10.07
N VAL A 8 -3.19 7.17 -9.39
CA VAL A 8 -4.59 7.20 -8.92
C VAL A 8 -4.85 8.34 -7.93
N SER A 9 -3.86 8.69 -7.11
CA SER A 9 -4.00 9.75 -6.08
C SER A 9 -4.20 11.14 -6.69
N GLY A 10 -3.40 11.51 -7.70
CA GLY A 10 -3.54 12.80 -8.38
C GLY A 10 -4.84 12.92 -9.16
N GLY A 11 -5.29 11.82 -9.79
CA GLY A 11 -6.59 11.77 -10.46
C GLY A 11 -7.76 11.97 -9.48
N LEU A 12 -7.69 11.36 -8.29
CA LEU A 12 -8.69 11.55 -7.24
C LEU A 12 -8.64 12.99 -6.67
N ALA A 13 -7.46 13.50 -6.34
CA ALA A 13 -7.27 14.82 -5.75
C ALA A 13 -7.78 15.95 -6.66
N SER A 14 -7.51 15.85 -7.97
CA SER A 14 -7.96 16.82 -8.98
C SER A 14 -9.45 16.72 -9.34
N GLY A 15 -10.12 15.62 -8.98
CA GLY A 15 -11.50 15.33 -9.37
C GLY A 15 -11.66 14.75 -10.79
N GLU A 16 -10.56 14.45 -11.49
CA GLU A 16 -10.61 13.69 -12.77
C GLU A 16 -11.20 12.28 -12.53
N ILE A 17 -10.84 11.67 -11.41
CA ILE A 17 -11.35 10.38 -10.95
C ILE A 17 -12.30 10.62 -9.77
N VAL A 18 -13.57 10.23 -9.92
CA VAL A 18 -14.57 10.36 -8.84
C VAL A 18 -14.62 9.15 -7.91
N MET A 19 -14.11 7.99 -8.36
CA MET A 19 -14.07 6.74 -7.61
C MET A 19 -13.00 5.83 -8.21
N ALA A 20 -12.22 5.16 -7.35
CA ALA A 20 -11.26 4.14 -7.76
C ALA A 20 -11.15 3.03 -6.71
N GLN A 21 -10.78 1.84 -7.17
CA GLN A 21 -10.07 0.91 -6.30
C GLN A 21 -8.64 1.46 -6.14
N ALA A 22 -8.24 1.77 -4.92
CA ALA A 22 -6.93 2.35 -4.63
C ALA A 22 -6.33 1.75 -3.36
N TRP A 23 -5.00 1.73 -3.31
CA TRP A 23 -4.26 1.41 -2.09
C TRP A 23 -4.48 2.50 -1.03
N ASN A 24 -4.51 2.10 0.23
CA ASN A 24 -4.82 3.00 1.35
C ASN A 24 -3.87 4.20 1.45
N GLY A 25 -2.56 4.02 1.20
CA GLY A 25 -1.60 5.14 1.19
C GLY A 25 -1.81 6.10 0.03
N ALA A 26 -2.20 5.61 -1.16
CA ALA A 26 -2.55 6.48 -2.28
C ALA A 26 -3.83 7.30 -2.01
N ALA A 27 -4.83 6.69 -1.36
CA ALA A 27 -6.03 7.41 -0.91
C ALA A 27 -5.71 8.44 0.19
N ALA A 28 -4.79 8.11 1.11
CA ALA A 28 -4.31 9.03 2.13
C ALA A 28 -3.61 10.25 1.52
N LEU A 29 -2.72 10.02 0.55
CA LEU A 29 -2.05 11.09 -0.18
C LEU A 29 -3.05 11.97 -0.92
N ALA A 30 -4.02 11.36 -1.62
CA ALA A 30 -5.08 12.13 -2.30
C ALA A 30 -5.90 12.97 -1.31
N ARG A 31 -6.25 12.41 -0.14
CA ARG A 31 -6.97 13.11 0.93
C ARG A 31 -6.17 14.28 1.51
N SER A 32 -4.85 14.15 1.57
CA SER A 32 -3.96 15.24 2.04
C SER A 32 -4.04 16.48 1.14
N GLU A 33 -4.37 16.30 -0.15
CA GLU A 33 -4.55 17.37 -1.13
C GLU A 33 -6.03 17.79 -1.27
N ASN A 34 -6.97 16.84 -1.11
CA ASN A 34 -8.40 17.06 -1.17
C ASN A 34 -9.14 16.34 -0.02
N PRO A 35 -9.54 17.07 1.04
CA PRO A 35 -10.11 16.47 2.25
C PRO A 35 -11.49 15.84 2.06
N ASP A 36 -12.17 16.05 0.92
CA ASP A 36 -13.45 15.44 0.60
C ASP A 36 -13.33 13.96 0.20
N ILE A 37 -12.10 13.45 0.03
CA ILE A 37 -11.84 12.06 -0.32
C ILE A 37 -12.00 11.16 0.91
N GLU A 38 -12.89 10.19 0.77
CA GLU A 38 -13.12 9.13 1.74
C GLU A 38 -12.60 7.79 1.21
N TRP A 39 -12.11 6.96 2.12
CA TRP A 39 -11.65 5.60 1.81
C TRP A 39 -12.34 4.61 2.71
N VAL A 40 -12.70 3.47 2.14
CA VAL A 40 -13.44 2.42 2.85
C VAL A 40 -12.97 1.04 2.42
N VAL A 41 -13.04 0.08 3.33
CA VAL A 41 -13.01 -1.35 2.98
C VAL A 41 -14.44 -1.82 2.75
N PRO A 42 -14.81 -2.29 1.54
CA PRO A 42 -16.15 -2.79 1.21
C PRO A 42 -16.65 -3.84 2.21
N LYS A 43 -17.97 -3.94 2.42
CA LYS A 43 -18.55 -4.86 3.42
C LYS A 43 -18.20 -6.32 3.17
N GLU A 44 -17.99 -6.70 1.91
CA GLU A 44 -17.55 -8.02 1.46
C GLU A 44 -16.12 -8.33 1.89
N GLY A 45 -15.30 -7.30 2.11
CA GLY A 45 -13.90 -7.42 2.44
C GLY A 45 -12.98 -6.72 1.46
N GLY A 46 -11.69 -7.02 1.59
CA GLY A 46 -10.65 -6.46 0.73
C GLY A 46 -9.32 -7.17 0.93
N VAL A 47 -8.31 -6.71 0.20
CA VAL A 47 -6.97 -7.29 0.29
C VAL A 47 -6.20 -6.65 1.44
N ILE A 48 -5.65 -7.46 2.35
CA ILE A 48 -4.50 -7.08 3.15
C ILE A 48 -3.22 -7.52 2.44
N TRP A 49 -2.22 -6.65 2.45
CA TRP A 49 -1.02 -6.80 1.64
C TRP A 49 0.19 -6.28 2.42
N GLN A 50 1.38 -6.67 1.97
CA GLN A 50 2.64 -6.24 2.53
C GLN A 50 3.71 -6.31 1.45
N ASP A 51 4.48 -5.23 1.30
CA ASP A 51 5.71 -5.24 0.53
C ASP A 51 6.90 -5.65 1.40
N ASN A 52 7.82 -6.40 0.80
CA ASN A 52 8.99 -6.93 1.47
C ASN A 52 10.25 -6.55 0.71
N LEU A 53 11.30 -6.17 1.43
CA LEU A 53 12.64 -6.04 0.87
C LEU A 53 13.23 -7.43 0.64
N ALA A 54 13.74 -7.69 -0.55
CA ALA A 54 14.43 -8.92 -0.93
C ALA A 54 15.77 -8.59 -1.61
N ILE A 55 16.77 -9.44 -1.40
CA ILE A 55 18.06 -9.35 -2.08
C ILE A 55 18.08 -10.42 -3.18
N PRO A 56 18.22 -10.06 -4.47
CA PRO A 56 18.40 -11.02 -5.55
C PRO A 56 19.60 -11.93 -5.29
N SER A 57 19.51 -13.20 -5.68
CA SER A 57 20.58 -14.19 -5.45
C SER A 57 21.88 -13.87 -6.18
N ASP A 58 21.80 -13.06 -7.23
CA ASP A 58 22.90 -12.59 -8.08
C ASP A 58 23.21 -11.11 -7.87
N ALA A 59 22.74 -10.51 -6.77
CA ALA A 59 23.02 -9.11 -6.46
C ALA A 59 24.54 -8.87 -6.43
N PRO A 60 25.06 -7.84 -7.13
CA PRO A 60 26.50 -7.60 -7.22
C PRO A 60 27.10 -7.15 -5.87
N GLU A 61 26.28 -6.53 -5.01
CA GLU A 61 26.71 -5.94 -3.73
C GLU A 61 25.75 -6.31 -2.57
N PRO A 62 25.66 -7.60 -2.19
CA PRO A 62 24.67 -8.07 -1.21
C PRO A 62 24.91 -7.48 0.19
N TYR A 63 26.17 -7.21 0.56
CA TYR A 63 26.49 -6.56 1.83
C TYR A 63 25.90 -5.14 1.92
N THR A 64 26.03 -4.35 0.85
CA THR A 64 25.45 -3.00 0.78
C THR A 64 23.93 -3.04 0.86
N ALA A 65 23.30 -4.02 0.22
CA ALA A 65 21.85 -4.25 0.35
C ALA A 65 21.44 -4.56 1.79
N HIS A 66 22.19 -5.40 2.52
CA HIS A 66 21.95 -5.63 3.95
C HIS A 66 22.09 -4.37 4.80
N VAL A 67 23.10 -3.53 4.55
CA VAL A 67 23.27 -2.25 5.25
C VAL A 67 22.07 -1.33 5.00
N PHE A 68 21.58 -1.27 3.77
CA PHE A 68 20.38 -0.49 3.43
C PHE A 68 19.13 -1.03 4.13
N ILE A 69 18.90 -2.35 4.12
CA ILE A 69 17.78 -2.98 4.83
C ILE A 69 17.85 -2.67 6.32
N ASN A 70 19.02 -2.76 6.94
CA ASN A 70 19.21 -2.39 8.35
C ASN A 70 18.83 -0.93 8.62
N ASN A 71 19.18 -0.01 7.73
CA ASN A 71 18.79 1.40 7.84
C ASN A 71 17.27 1.59 7.72
N VAL A 72 16.61 0.89 6.80
CA VAL A 72 15.14 0.95 6.67
C VAL A 72 14.44 0.39 7.91
N LEU A 73 15.02 -0.65 8.54
CA LEU A 73 14.50 -1.27 9.76
C LEU A 73 14.78 -0.47 11.05
N ASP A 74 15.56 0.61 11.00
CA ASP A 74 15.68 1.52 12.13
C ASP A 74 14.32 2.17 12.43
N GLY A 75 13.96 2.27 13.72
CA GLY A 75 12.63 2.76 14.12
C GLY A 75 12.34 4.20 13.68
N LYS A 76 13.35 5.09 13.72
CA LYS A 76 13.18 6.49 13.30
C LYS A 76 13.07 6.58 11.79
N ILE A 77 13.85 5.79 11.06
CA ILE A 77 13.78 5.76 9.59
C ILE A 77 12.45 5.16 9.13
N GLY A 78 12.03 4.04 9.71
CA GLY A 78 10.74 3.41 9.41
C GLY A 78 9.55 4.36 9.68
N ALA A 79 9.60 5.13 10.78
CA ALA A 79 8.57 6.13 11.07
C ALA A 79 8.56 7.25 10.02
N ARG A 80 9.72 7.77 9.63
CA ARG A 80 9.82 8.78 8.55
C ARG A 80 9.30 8.27 7.22
N ILE A 81 9.53 7.00 6.89
CA ILE A 81 8.98 6.37 5.68
C ILE A 81 7.45 6.30 5.76
N THR A 82 6.91 5.92 6.92
CA THR A 82 5.45 5.86 7.16
C THR A 82 4.82 7.25 7.02
N ASP A 83 5.43 8.27 7.65
CA ASP A 83 4.93 9.64 7.58
C ASP A 83 4.96 10.22 6.17
N PHE A 84 5.96 9.82 5.36
CA PHE A 84 6.09 10.28 3.99
C PHE A 84 5.14 9.56 3.02
N THR A 85 4.93 8.26 3.21
CA THR A 85 4.20 7.41 2.24
C THR A 85 2.75 7.13 2.63
N TYR A 86 2.37 7.41 3.88
CA TYR A 86 1.10 7.03 4.49
C TYR A 86 0.82 5.52 4.55
N TYR A 87 1.81 4.67 4.27
CA TYR A 87 1.70 3.22 4.44
C TYR A 87 2.17 2.79 5.81
N LEU A 88 1.40 1.89 6.41
CA LEU A 88 1.63 1.39 7.76
C LEU A 88 2.96 0.67 7.88
N THR A 89 3.67 0.93 8.96
CA THR A 89 4.89 0.20 9.29
C THR A 89 4.58 -1.13 10.02
N PRO A 90 5.24 -2.25 9.65
CA PRO A 90 5.25 -3.46 10.46
C PRO A 90 6.31 -3.41 11.59
N ASN A 91 7.10 -2.33 11.66
CA ASN A 91 8.15 -2.19 12.65
C ASN A 91 7.59 -1.61 13.96
N LYS A 92 7.45 -2.47 14.97
CA LYS A 92 6.98 -2.08 16.30
C LYS A 92 7.77 -0.94 16.95
N ALA A 93 9.07 -0.84 16.67
CA ALA A 93 9.90 0.25 17.20
C ALA A 93 9.63 1.60 16.52
N ALA A 94 9.03 1.60 15.33
CA ALA A 94 8.62 2.79 14.59
C ALA A 94 7.21 3.27 14.97
N GLU A 95 6.31 2.39 15.39
CA GLU A 95 4.89 2.71 15.63
C GLU A 95 4.68 3.96 16.50
N SER A 96 5.36 4.07 17.64
CA SER A 96 5.21 5.23 18.54
C SER A 96 5.90 6.50 18.05
N LEU A 97 6.72 6.40 17.00
CA LEU A 97 7.48 7.49 16.40
C LEU A 97 6.77 8.10 15.18
N VAL A 98 5.79 7.40 14.62
CA VAL A 98 4.93 7.91 13.54
C VAL A 98 4.12 9.10 14.07
N SER A 99 3.94 10.12 13.22
CA SER A 99 3.15 11.30 13.55
C SER A 99 1.72 10.94 14.00
N GLU A 100 1.15 11.75 14.90
CA GLU A 100 -0.23 11.54 15.36
C GLU A 100 -1.22 11.63 14.20
N GLU A 101 -1.00 12.56 13.25
CA GLU A 101 -1.81 12.73 12.05
C GLU A 101 -1.94 11.42 11.27
N VAL A 102 -0.83 10.75 10.98
CA VAL A 102 -0.80 9.50 10.22
C VAL A 102 -1.39 8.34 11.03
N ARG A 103 -1.11 8.28 12.34
CA ARG A 103 -1.67 7.23 13.23
C ARG A 103 -3.18 7.31 13.41
N GLN A 104 -3.76 8.50 13.28
CA GLN A 104 -5.21 8.71 13.41
C GLN A 104 -5.98 8.49 12.11
N LEU A 105 -5.30 8.25 10.99
CA LEU A 105 -5.98 7.97 9.73
C LEU A 105 -6.79 6.67 9.84
N GLN A 106 -8.01 6.67 9.31
CA GLN A 106 -8.92 5.51 9.29
C GLN A 106 -8.38 4.30 8.49
N TYR A 107 -7.19 4.43 7.89
CA TYR A 107 -6.48 3.36 7.18
C TYR A 107 -5.86 2.31 8.10
N TYR A 108 -5.71 2.60 9.40
CA TYR A 108 -5.29 1.60 10.37
C TYR A 108 -6.46 0.64 10.64
N PRO A 109 -6.38 -0.63 10.19
CA PRO A 109 -7.52 -1.52 10.33
C PRO A 109 -7.76 -1.80 11.81
N ASP A 110 -9.00 -1.69 12.25
CA ASP A 110 -9.43 -2.23 13.53
C ASP A 110 -9.66 -3.75 13.42
N ASP A 111 -10.04 -4.41 14.52
CA ASP A 111 -10.27 -5.85 14.52
C ASP A 111 -11.47 -6.26 13.64
N ALA A 112 -12.46 -5.39 13.47
CA ALA A 112 -13.63 -5.66 12.63
C ALA A 112 -13.27 -5.58 11.14
N MET A 113 -12.43 -4.62 10.76
CA MET A 113 -11.86 -4.50 9.43
C MET A 113 -10.94 -5.68 9.13
N ARG A 114 -9.99 -6.01 10.03
CA ARG A 114 -9.06 -7.14 9.87
C ARG A 114 -9.76 -8.46 9.57
N LYS A 115 -10.90 -8.74 10.23
CA LYS A 115 -11.68 -9.97 9.99
C LYS A 115 -12.25 -10.10 8.57
N ARG A 116 -12.35 -9.00 7.83
CA ARG A 116 -12.84 -8.97 6.44
C ARG A 116 -11.71 -8.84 5.44
N LEU A 117 -10.46 -8.76 5.88
CA LEU A 117 -9.32 -8.68 4.98
C LEU A 117 -8.70 -10.06 4.75
N GLU A 118 -8.28 -10.30 3.53
CA GLU A 118 -7.60 -11.54 3.13
C GLU A 118 -6.30 -11.25 2.40
N TYR A 119 -5.30 -12.11 2.59
CA TYR A 119 -4.10 -12.10 1.77
C TYR A 119 -4.40 -12.75 0.43
N ILE A 120 -3.80 -12.24 -0.64
CA ILE A 120 -3.89 -12.88 -1.96
C ILE A 120 -3.15 -14.22 -1.90
N GLU A 121 -3.87 -15.31 -2.09
CA GLU A 121 -3.31 -16.65 -2.19
C GLU A 121 -3.05 -17.00 -3.66
N ARG A 122 -1.85 -17.53 -3.95
CA ARG A 122 -1.55 -18.07 -5.28
C ARG A 122 -2.24 -19.42 -5.46
N LYS A 123 -3.43 -19.39 -6.06
CA LYS A 123 -4.20 -20.59 -6.43
C LYS A 123 -4.17 -20.77 -7.95
N GLY A 124 -4.11 -22.02 -8.40
CA GLY A 124 -4.19 -22.34 -9.83
C GLY A 124 -2.99 -21.85 -10.65
N ASP A 125 -3.24 -21.69 -11.96
CA ASP A 125 -2.23 -21.26 -12.93
C ASP A 125 -2.20 -19.72 -13.02
N PRO A 126 -1.08 -19.06 -12.68
CA PRO A 126 -0.93 -17.61 -12.82
C PRO A 126 -1.13 -17.10 -14.25
N ALA A 127 -0.78 -17.92 -15.26
CA ALA A 127 -0.94 -17.51 -16.66
C ALA A 127 -2.40 -17.24 -16.98
N LEU A 128 -3.33 -18.06 -16.45
CA LEU A 128 -4.76 -17.85 -16.61
C LEU A 128 -5.21 -16.47 -16.08
N TYR A 129 -4.75 -16.07 -14.91
CA TYR A 129 -5.10 -14.77 -14.33
C TYR A 129 -4.51 -13.62 -15.15
N SER A 130 -3.28 -13.77 -15.65
CA SER A 130 -2.65 -12.77 -16.52
C SER A 130 -3.37 -12.61 -17.85
N ASP A 131 -3.82 -13.72 -18.45
CA ASP A 131 -4.56 -13.70 -19.72
C ASP A 131 -5.93 -13.03 -19.54
N ILE A 132 -6.69 -13.42 -18.52
CA ILE A 132 -7.97 -12.79 -18.18
C ILE A 132 -7.79 -11.29 -17.92
N TRP A 133 -6.74 -10.90 -17.18
CA TRP A 133 -6.47 -9.50 -16.89
C TRP A 133 -6.12 -8.68 -18.15
N THR A 134 -5.40 -9.30 -19.09
CA THR A 134 -5.06 -8.72 -20.38
C THR A 134 -6.32 -8.47 -21.20
N GLU A 135 -7.22 -9.46 -21.28
CA GLU A 135 -8.52 -9.32 -21.94
C GLU A 135 -9.39 -8.22 -21.31
N VAL A 136 -9.47 -8.16 -19.97
CA VAL A 136 -10.24 -7.12 -19.26
C VAL A 136 -9.73 -5.71 -19.57
N LYS A 137 -8.41 -5.54 -19.73
CA LYS A 137 -7.81 -4.26 -20.14
C LYS A 137 -7.98 -3.97 -21.63
N GLY A 138 -8.43 -4.94 -22.43
CA GLY A 138 -8.50 -4.84 -23.88
C GLY A 138 -7.13 -4.82 -24.56
N GLN A 139 -6.14 -5.52 -23.97
CA GLN A 139 -4.76 -5.64 -24.47
C GLN A 139 -4.51 -7.01 -25.10
#